data_AF-A0A6J6UI01-F1
#
_entry.id   AF-A0A6J6UI01-F1
#
_cell.length_a   1.000
_cell.length_b   1.000
_cell.length_c   1.000
_cell.angle_alpha   90.00
_cell.angle_beta   90.00
_cell.angle_gamma   90.00
#
_symmetry.space_group_name_H-M   'P 1'
#
loop_
_entity.id
_entity.type
_entity.pdbx_description
1 polymer ?
#
loop_
_entity_poly.entity_id
_entity_poly.type
_entity_poly.pdbx_seq_one_letter_code
_entity_poly.pdbx_strand_id
1 'polypeptide(L)'
;MRKLVSLALVACLLTPTSAEAATKKPTPKPITTKAKVVSKPVVKKPVVKKKVVPRKKPRVKLKPKAPIKWPPPGFEKKGELYAKTATPKELLIAGSENKYIQANLIAKCHTTACLGIFVGSETGCDWWEINSNVLGVDPNDPTQRIIFGSLITLATGSKAKSIKPILLISDEPIADGLGIGAYTANCRIGSPIGKIPSDTYTKSPARS
;
A
#
# COMPACT_ATOMS: atom_id res chain seq x y z
N MET A 1 -57.92 -27.01 -3.40
CA MET A 1 -58.33 -26.02 -4.43
C MET A 1 -57.11 -25.15 -4.75
N ARG A 2 -56.23 -25.55 -5.68
CA ARG A 2 -56.21 -25.18 -7.11
C ARG A 2 -56.57 -23.71 -7.38
N LYS A 3 -55.56 -22.86 -7.60
CA LYS A 3 -55.48 -21.97 -8.76
C LYS A 3 -54.03 -21.84 -9.25
N LEU A 4 -53.82 -22.39 -10.44
CA LEU A 4 -52.72 -22.19 -11.39
C LEU A 4 -53.02 -20.94 -12.22
N VAL A 5 -52.00 -20.11 -12.53
CA VAL A 5 -51.77 -19.39 -13.81
C VAL A 5 -50.27 -18.98 -13.80
N SER A 6 -49.35 -19.71 -14.43
CA SER A 6 -48.85 -19.58 -15.83
C SER A 6 -48.12 -18.25 -16.11
N LEU A 7 -46.77 -18.23 -16.12
CA LEU A 7 -45.85 -18.42 -17.26
C LEU A 7 -45.65 -17.17 -18.17
N ALA A 8 -44.46 -16.57 -18.09
CA ALA A 8 -43.81 -15.91 -19.22
C ALA A 8 -42.29 -16.00 -19.06
N LEU A 9 -41.68 -16.91 -19.83
CA LEU A 9 -40.26 -17.05 -20.08
C LEU A 9 -39.88 -16.06 -21.20
N VAL A 10 -38.90 -15.20 -20.98
CA VAL A 10 -38.07 -14.64 -22.06
C VAL A 10 -36.62 -14.65 -21.59
N ALA A 11 -35.85 -15.56 -22.17
CA ALA A 11 -34.39 -15.61 -22.08
C ALA A 11 -33.80 -14.85 -23.28
N CYS A 12 -32.82 -13.97 -23.05
CA CYS A 12 -31.77 -13.73 -24.03
C CYS A 12 -30.48 -13.22 -23.37
N LEU A 13 -29.38 -13.68 -23.94
CA LEU A 13 -28.01 -13.79 -23.46
C LEU A 13 -27.12 -12.61 -23.89
N LEU A 14 -26.05 -12.33 -23.11
CA LEU A 14 -24.70 -11.79 -23.50
C LEU A 14 -24.66 -10.33 -24.03
N THR A 15 -23.65 -9.45 -23.92
CA THR A 15 -22.27 -9.31 -23.37
C THR A 15 -21.85 -7.83 -23.57
N PRO A 16 -20.70 -7.33 -23.05
CA PRO A 16 -20.41 -5.90 -22.95
C PRO A 16 -19.91 -5.25 -24.26
N THR A 17 -20.27 -3.98 -24.46
CA THR A 17 -19.80 -3.12 -25.55
C THR A 17 -18.47 -2.46 -25.18
N SER A 18 -17.37 -2.93 -25.80
CA SER A 18 -16.13 -2.17 -25.96
C SER A 18 -16.21 -1.36 -27.25
N ALA A 19 -15.89 -0.07 -27.19
CA ALA A 19 -15.74 0.79 -28.34
C ALA A 19 -14.31 0.66 -28.90
N GLU A 20 -14.16 -0.04 -30.02
CA GLU A 20 -12.91 -0.16 -30.78
C GLU A 20 -13.12 0.56 -32.13
N ALA A 21 -12.38 1.64 -32.35
CA ALA A 21 -12.45 2.42 -33.58
C ALA A 21 -11.55 1.82 -34.67
N ALA A 22 -12.13 1.65 -35.86
CA ALA A 22 -11.59 0.93 -36.99
C ALA A 22 -10.47 1.65 -37.76
N THR A 23 -9.49 0.86 -38.18
CA THR A 23 -8.49 1.12 -39.23
C THR A 23 -9.10 1.23 -40.63
N LYS A 24 -8.55 2.12 -41.48
CA LYS A 24 -8.62 1.98 -42.95
C LYS A 24 -7.21 1.95 -43.56
N LYS A 25 -6.97 0.90 -44.34
CA LYS A 25 -5.81 0.57 -45.19
C LYS A 25 -6.08 1.04 -46.64
N PRO A 26 -5.04 1.25 -47.46
CA PRO A 26 -5.10 0.77 -48.85
C PRO A 26 -3.87 -0.06 -49.29
N THR A 27 -4.13 -0.92 -50.29
CA THR A 27 -3.29 -1.98 -50.87
C THR A 27 -2.68 -1.52 -52.25
N PRO A 28 -2.20 -2.33 -53.23
CA PRO A 28 -0.80 -2.36 -53.73
C PRO A 28 -0.55 -2.19 -55.28
N LYS A 29 0.73 -1.95 -55.67
CA LYS A 29 1.52 -2.35 -56.92
C LYS A 29 0.98 -2.02 -58.34
N PRO A 30 1.77 -2.05 -59.47
CA PRO A 30 3.00 -2.83 -59.83
C PRO A 30 4.14 -2.06 -60.59
N ILE A 31 5.44 -2.44 -60.47
CA ILE A 31 6.34 -3.25 -61.37
C ILE A 31 6.56 -2.74 -62.81
N THR A 32 7.82 -2.38 -63.13
CA THR A 32 8.43 -2.53 -64.47
C THR A 32 9.87 -3.08 -64.33
N THR A 33 10.24 -3.94 -65.27
CA THR A 33 11.29 -4.98 -65.21
C THR A 33 12.48 -4.68 -66.14
N LYS A 34 13.58 -5.46 -65.97
CA LYS A 34 14.75 -5.72 -66.88
C LYS A 34 15.98 -4.82 -66.59
N ALA A 35 17.24 -5.27 -66.59
CA ALA A 35 17.88 -6.54 -66.95
C ALA A 35 19.21 -6.75 -66.16
N LYS A 36 19.65 -8.01 -66.16
CA LYS A 36 20.89 -8.62 -65.65
C LYS A 36 22.14 -8.04 -66.33
N VAL A 37 23.28 -7.87 -65.64
CA VAL A 37 24.66 -8.30 -66.02
C VAL A 37 25.69 -7.98 -64.91
N VAL A 38 26.25 -9.07 -64.38
CA VAL A 38 27.62 -9.37 -63.90
C VAL A 38 28.67 -8.23 -63.77
N SER A 39 29.25 -8.08 -62.56
CA SER A 39 30.73 -8.12 -62.31
C SER A 39 31.09 -7.81 -60.84
N LYS A 40 31.85 -8.72 -60.21
CA LYS A 40 32.71 -8.47 -59.02
C LYS A 40 33.93 -7.61 -59.47
N PRO A 41 34.80 -7.13 -58.57
CA PRO A 41 34.66 -6.48 -57.26
C PRO A 41 35.42 -5.11 -57.26
N VAL A 42 35.55 -4.40 -56.12
CA VAL A 42 36.74 -3.63 -55.64
C VAL A 42 36.34 -2.46 -54.71
N VAL A 43 36.58 -2.69 -53.42
CA VAL A 43 37.15 -1.82 -52.38
C VAL A 43 36.74 -0.33 -52.34
N LYS A 44 35.95 0.04 -51.31
CA LYS A 44 36.05 1.35 -50.64
C LYS A 44 36.00 1.17 -49.11
N LYS A 45 37.01 1.74 -48.43
CA LYS A 45 37.29 1.68 -46.99
C LYS A 45 36.06 1.99 -46.11
N PRO A 46 35.82 1.26 -45.01
CA PRO A 46 34.76 1.61 -44.07
C PRO A 46 35.18 2.82 -43.20
N VAL A 47 34.40 3.90 -43.30
CA VAL A 47 34.43 5.02 -42.36
C VAL A 47 33.92 4.53 -41.00
N VAL A 48 34.80 4.52 -40.00
CA VAL A 48 34.51 4.10 -38.63
C VAL A 48 33.55 5.10 -37.98
N LYS A 49 32.30 4.68 -37.73
CA LYS A 49 31.33 5.42 -36.92
C LYS A 49 31.80 5.43 -35.46
N LYS A 50 32.16 6.60 -34.93
CA LYS A 50 32.48 6.79 -33.50
C LYS A 50 31.26 6.41 -32.65
N LYS A 51 31.48 5.48 -31.72
CA LYS A 51 30.52 5.01 -30.72
C LYS A 51 30.20 6.17 -29.77
N VAL A 52 28.94 6.62 -29.72
CA VAL A 52 28.48 7.58 -28.70
C VAL A 52 28.49 6.87 -27.36
N VAL A 53 29.42 7.25 -26.48
CA VAL A 53 29.49 6.76 -25.12
C VAL A 53 28.40 7.47 -24.31
N PRO A 54 27.46 6.74 -23.66
CA PRO A 54 26.45 7.37 -22.83
C PRO A 54 27.11 8.06 -21.62
N ARG A 55 26.96 9.38 -21.55
CA ARG A 55 27.45 10.21 -20.45
C ARG A 55 26.66 9.83 -19.19
N LYS A 56 27.33 9.15 -18.24
CA LYS A 56 26.74 8.77 -16.95
C LYS A 56 26.28 10.05 -16.23
N LYS A 57 24.97 10.22 -16.03
CA LYS A 57 24.42 11.32 -15.22
C LYS A 57 24.96 11.17 -13.79
N PRO A 58 25.53 12.23 -13.18
CA PRO A 58 26.00 12.15 -11.81
C PRO A 58 24.83 11.83 -10.89
N ARG A 59 24.99 10.75 -10.10
CA ARG A 59 24.01 10.36 -9.08
C ARG A 59 24.05 11.45 -8.00
N VAL A 60 23.00 12.25 -7.90
CA VAL A 60 22.85 13.26 -6.84
C VAL A 60 22.91 12.51 -5.52
N LYS A 61 24.03 12.63 -4.80
CA LYS A 61 24.15 12.12 -3.44
C LYS A 61 23.26 13.03 -2.57
N LEU A 62 22.08 12.54 -2.22
CA LEU A 62 21.22 13.19 -1.22
C LEU A 62 22.07 13.38 0.04
N LYS A 63 22.15 14.62 0.52
CA LYS A 63 22.84 14.94 1.77
C LYS A 63 22.23 14.07 2.90
N PRO A 64 23.04 13.55 3.84
CA PRO A 64 22.50 12.85 5.00
C PRO A 64 21.47 13.73 5.70
N LYS A 65 20.25 13.19 5.92
CA LYS A 65 19.17 13.91 6.61
C LYS A 65 19.68 14.26 8.02
N ALA A 66 19.60 15.53 8.40
CA ALA A 66 20.02 15.98 9.72
C ALA A 66 19.33 15.14 10.81
N PRO A 67 20.01 14.79 11.91
CA PRO A 67 19.40 14.05 13.01
C PRO A 67 18.18 14.80 13.53
N ILE A 68 17.04 14.11 13.60
CA ILE A 68 15.83 14.67 14.22
C ILE A 68 16.16 14.95 15.68
N LYS A 69 15.92 16.18 16.15
CA LYS A 69 16.06 16.51 17.57
C LYS A 69 15.12 15.60 18.37
N TRP A 70 15.70 14.82 19.27
CA TRP A 70 14.97 13.83 20.07
C TRP A 70 14.54 14.44 21.42
N PRO A 71 13.32 14.14 21.92
CA PRO A 71 12.23 13.46 21.24
C PRO A 71 11.57 14.33 20.17
N PRO A 72 10.92 13.75 19.14
CA PRO A 72 10.27 14.54 18.12
C PRO A 72 9.04 15.28 18.67
N PRO A 73 8.77 16.51 18.20
CA PRO A 73 7.60 17.27 18.64
C PRO A 73 6.29 16.58 18.23
N GLY A 74 5.26 16.73 19.07
CA GLY A 74 3.92 16.19 18.82
C GLY A 74 3.75 14.70 19.15
N PHE A 75 4.76 14.05 19.71
CA PHE A 75 4.64 12.69 20.25
C PHE A 75 4.18 12.74 21.70
N GLU A 76 3.24 11.87 22.03
CA GLU A 76 2.85 11.60 23.41
C GLU A 76 3.94 10.75 24.07
N LYS A 77 4.32 11.12 25.29
CA LYS A 77 5.36 10.43 26.08
C LYS A 77 4.70 9.61 27.18
N LYS A 78 5.07 8.32 27.25
CA LYS A 78 4.71 7.42 28.36
C LYS A 78 5.97 6.73 28.86
N GLY A 79 6.54 7.25 29.95
CA GLY A 79 7.86 6.81 30.44
C GLY A 79 8.95 7.12 29.40
N GLU A 80 9.62 6.10 28.90
CA GLU A 80 10.66 6.21 27.87
C GLU A 80 10.15 5.99 26.44
N LEU A 81 8.83 5.79 26.28
CA LEU A 81 8.20 5.50 25.00
C LEU A 81 7.47 6.73 24.46
N TYR A 82 7.49 6.82 23.13
CA TYR A 82 6.89 7.91 22.38
C TYR A 82 5.96 7.34 21.32
N ALA A 83 4.75 7.87 21.22
CA ALA A 83 3.81 7.47 20.18
C ALA A 83 3.06 8.67 19.60
N LYS A 84 2.66 8.57 18.34
CA LYS A 84 1.84 9.57 17.65
C LYS A 84 0.99 8.91 16.59
N THR A 85 -0.26 9.35 16.46
CA THR A 85 -1.07 8.97 15.31
C THR A 85 -0.52 9.63 14.05
N ALA A 86 -0.35 8.85 12.98
CA ALA A 86 0.08 9.38 11.70
C ALA A 86 -1.08 10.13 11.04
N THR A 87 -0.81 11.34 10.55
CA THR A 87 -1.73 11.99 9.62
C THR A 87 -1.72 11.25 8.28
N PRO A 88 -2.76 11.37 7.45
CA PRO A 88 -2.78 10.73 6.13
C PRO A 88 -1.54 11.07 5.28
N LYS A 89 -1.08 12.33 5.33
CA LYS A 89 0.12 12.78 4.61
C LYS A 89 1.40 12.10 5.11
N GLU A 90 1.59 12.02 6.42
CA GLU A 90 2.76 11.35 7.00
C GLU A 90 2.74 9.85 6.72
N LEU A 91 1.56 9.22 6.76
CA LEU A 91 1.40 7.80 6.47
C LEU A 91 1.72 7.47 5.01
N LEU A 92 1.32 8.33 4.06
CA LEU A 92 1.68 8.19 2.65
C LEU A 92 3.21 8.29 2.44
N ILE A 93 3.86 9.24 3.12
CA ILE A 93 5.33 9.38 3.09
C ILE A 93 5.97 8.11 3.68
N ALA A 94 5.51 7.63 4.83
CA ALA A 94 6.00 6.41 5.45
C ALA A 94 5.80 5.18 4.54
N GLY A 95 4.66 5.08 3.86
CA GLY A 95 4.41 4.06 2.84
C GLY A 95 5.42 4.13 1.70
N SER A 96 5.75 5.31 1.19
CA SER A 96 6.75 5.46 0.12
C SER A 96 8.15 4.94 0.50
N GLU A 97 8.49 4.95 1.78
CA GLU A 97 9.78 4.48 2.32
C GLU A 97 9.74 3.02 2.80
N ASN A 98 8.53 2.47 3.05
CA ASN A 98 8.32 1.13 3.58
C ASN A 98 7.36 0.32 2.70
N LYS A 99 7.92 -0.62 1.92
CA LYS A 99 7.18 -1.48 0.99
C LYS A 99 6.04 -2.27 1.65
N TYR A 100 6.20 -2.71 2.90
CA TYR A 100 5.14 -3.43 3.61
C TYR A 100 3.94 -2.53 3.89
N ILE A 101 4.20 -1.32 4.39
CA ILE A 101 3.15 -0.33 4.64
C ILE A 101 2.50 0.08 3.31
N GLN A 102 3.28 0.33 2.26
CA GLN A 102 2.75 0.68 0.94
C GLN A 102 1.80 -0.38 0.39
N ALA A 103 2.22 -1.64 0.39
CA ALA A 103 1.44 -2.73 -0.17
C ALA A 103 0.11 -2.90 0.58
N ASN A 104 0.14 -2.84 1.91
CA ASN A 104 -1.07 -3.02 2.72
C ASN A 104 -1.99 -1.81 2.71
N LEU A 105 -1.45 -0.58 2.64
CA LEU A 105 -2.28 0.62 2.44
C LEU A 105 -3.13 0.50 1.18
N ILE A 106 -2.51 0.09 0.07
CA ILE A 106 -3.21 -0.07 -1.21
C ILE A 106 -4.16 -1.26 -1.18
N ALA A 107 -3.73 -2.40 -0.62
CA ALA A 107 -4.49 -3.65 -0.70
C ALA A 107 -5.63 -3.76 0.33
N LYS A 108 -5.53 -3.13 1.50
CA LYS A 108 -6.42 -3.38 2.64
C LYS A 108 -7.16 -2.15 3.14
N CYS A 109 -6.48 -1.01 3.21
CA CYS A 109 -7.01 0.16 3.93
C CYS A 109 -8.08 0.97 3.19
N HIS A 110 -8.56 0.47 2.04
CA HIS A 110 -9.74 0.99 1.34
C HIS A 110 -10.99 0.13 1.58
N THR A 111 -10.84 -1.09 2.12
CA THR A 111 -11.94 -2.01 2.43
C THR A 111 -12.08 -2.31 3.92
N THR A 112 -11.02 -2.12 4.70
CA THR A 112 -10.95 -2.51 6.11
C THR A 112 -10.36 -1.40 6.98
N ALA A 113 -10.73 -1.36 8.26
CA ALA A 113 -10.27 -0.33 9.17
C ALA A 113 -8.74 -0.37 9.34
N CYS A 114 -8.08 0.76 9.10
CA CYS A 114 -6.64 0.92 9.24
C CYS A 114 -6.28 2.16 10.04
N LEU A 115 -5.13 2.12 10.72
CA LEU A 115 -4.52 3.30 11.34
C LEU A 115 -3.00 3.23 11.23
N GLY A 116 -2.39 4.32 10.74
CA GLY A 116 -0.95 4.50 10.82
C GLY A 116 -0.57 5.16 12.14
N ILE A 117 0.46 4.64 12.79
CA ILE A 117 1.07 5.28 13.96
C ILE A 117 2.59 5.36 13.79
N PHE A 118 3.19 6.27 14.54
CA PHE A 118 4.62 6.37 14.72
C PHE A 118 4.96 6.05 16.17
N VAL A 119 5.97 5.20 16.37
CA VAL A 119 6.46 4.83 17.69
C VAL A 119 7.96 5.09 17.81
N GLY A 120 8.44 5.28 19.03
CA GLY A 120 9.85 5.44 19.34
C GLY A 120 10.15 5.16 20.81
N SER A 121 11.42 4.88 21.12
CA SER A 121 11.90 4.58 22.47
C SER A 121 13.25 5.26 22.71
N GLU A 122 13.51 5.71 23.94
CA GLU A 122 14.83 6.20 24.36
C GLU A 122 15.92 5.13 24.17
N THR A 123 15.61 3.89 24.52
CA THR A 123 16.57 2.77 24.62
C THR A 123 16.51 1.80 23.44
N GLY A 124 15.42 1.85 22.66
CA GLY A 124 15.16 0.91 21.58
C GLY A 124 14.31 -0.28 22.04
N CYS A 125 13.82 -1.04 21.07
CA CYS A 125 12.93 -2.18 21.27
C CYS A 125 13.33 -3.31 20.33
N ASP A 126 13.28 -4.55 20.78
CA ASP A 126 13.49 -5.71 19.93
C ASP A 126 12.26 -5.97 19.04
N TRP A 127 11.08 -5.68 19.58
CA TRP A 127 9.82 -5.66 18.83
C TRP A 127 8.78 -4.77 19.52
N TRP A 128 7.73 -4.46 18.77
CA TRP A 128 6.60 -3.64 19.23
C TRP A 128 5.33 -4.48 19.29
N GLU A 129 4.59 -4.32 20.38
CA GLU A 129 3.25 -4.85 20.55
C GLU A 129 2.27 -3.69 20.75
N ILE A 130 1.35 -3.53 19.82
CA ILE A 130 0.36 -2.47 19.87
C ILE A 130 -0.99 -3.10 20.20
N ASN A 131 -1.54 -2.72 21.33
CA ASN A 131 -2.89 -3.10 21.74
C ASN A 131 -3.82 -1.93 21.42
N SER A 132 -4.87 -2.16 20.64
CA SER A 132 -5.78 -1.11 20.15
C SER A 132 -7.21 -1.63 20.04
N ASN A 133 -8.15 -0.73 19.80
CA ASN A 133 -9.55 -1.07 19.60
C ASN A 133 -10.03 -0.63 18.23
N VAL A 134 -10.90 -1.44 17.63
CA VAL A 134 -11.73 -1.00 16.50
C VAL A 134 -12.97 -0.36 17.10
N LEU A 135 -13.21 0.89 16.72
CA LEU A 135 -14.24 1.77 17.26
C LEU A 135 -15.23 2.12 16.17
N GLY A 136 -16.51 1.90 16.43
CA GLY A 136 -17.61 2.41 15.61
C GLY A 136 -18.37 3.52 16.33
N VAL A 137 -19.29 4.15 15.61
CA VAL A 137 -20.23 5.12 16.18
C VAL A 137 -21.36 4.35 16.89
N ASP A 138 -21.80 4.83 18.05
CA ASP A 138 -22.97 4.24 18.71
C ASP A 138 -24.24 4.52 17.87
N PRO A 139 -25.03 3.49 17.54
CA PRO A 139 -26.26 3.68 16.76
C PRO A 139 -27.32 4.53 17.48
N ASN A 140 -27.26 4.65 18.81
CA ASN A 140 -28.21 5.42 19.61
C ASN A 140 -27.70 6.84 19.94
N ASP A 141 -26.39 7.06 19.88
CA ASP A 141 -25.77 8.37 20.13
C ASP A 141 -24.55 8.60 19.22
N PRO A 142 -24.69 9.40 18.14
CA PRO A 142 -23.62 9.61 17.18
C PRO A 142 -22.38 10.33 17.75
N THR A 143 -22.46 10.88 18.96
CA THR A 143 -21.32 11.51 19.65
C THR A 143 -20.44 10.48 20.36
N GLN A 144 -20.94 9.27 20.60
CA GLN A 144 -20.25 8.22 21.33
C GLN A 144 -19.58 7.21 20.40
N ARG A 145 -18.53 6.58 20.92
CA ARG A 145 -17.79 5.50 20.26
C ARG A 145 -17.99 4.21 21.04
N ILE A 146 -18.29 3.12 20.34
CA ILE A 146 -18.39 1.78 20.91
C ILE A 146 -17.32 0.85 20.35
N ILE A 147 -16.87 -0.09 21.17
CA ILE A 147 -15.81 -1.04 20.80
C ILE A 147 -16.41 -2.18 19.98
N PHE A 148 -16.02 -2.26 18.72
CA PHE A 148 -16.41 -3.35 17.80
C PHE A 148 -15.54 -4.59 17.98
N GLY A 149 -14.30 -4.40 18.44
CA GLY A 149 -13.38 -5.47 18.80
C GLY A 149 -12.01 -4.93 19.21
N SER A 150 -11.14 -5.82 19.66
CA SER A 150 -9.74 -5.52 19.99
C SER A 150 -8.81 -5.92 18.86
N LEU A 151 -7.70 -5.22 18.72
CA LEU A 151 -6.68 -5.45 17.71
C LEU A 151 -5.29 -5.46 18.37
N ILE A 152 -4.57 -6.56 18.18
CA ILE A 152 -3.16 -6.70 18.57
C ILE A 152 -2.30 -6.69 17.31
N THR A 153 -1.37 -5.75 17.22
CA THR A 153 -0.42 -5.65 16.10
C THR A 153 1.00 -5.87 16.61
N LEU A 154 1.71 -6.81 15.98
CA LEU A 154 3.11 -7.08 16.24
C LEU A 154 3.97 -6.51 15.11
N ALA A 155 4.95 -5.68 15.46
CA ALA A 155 5.82 -5.04 14.49
C ALA A 155 7.30 -5.21 14.87
N THR A 156 8.17 -5.13 13.86
CA THR A 156 9.61 -5.29 14.05
C THR A 156 10.15 -4.23 15.03
N GLY A 157 11.26 -4.49 15.71
CA GLY A 157 11.88 -3.55 16.65
C GLY A 157 12.36 -2.21 16.06
N SER A 158 12.71 -1.28 16.93
CA SER A 158 13.27 0.03 16.57
C SER A 158 14.54 0.31 17.36
N LYS A 159 15.47 1.05 16.75
CA LYS A 159 16.68 1.48 17.45
C LYS A 159 16.35 2.55 18.50
N ALA A 160 17.24 2.72 19.46
CA ALA A 160 17.24 3.85 20.38
C ALA A 160 17.10 5.17 19.62
N LYS A 161 16.25 6.06 20.14
CA LYS A 161 16.02 7.41 19.61
C LYS A 161 15.69 7.45 18.12
N SER A 162 14.92 6.47 17.65
CA SER A 162 14.45 6.38 16.27
C SER A 162 12.94 6.26 16.20
N ILE A 163 12.36 6.84 15.15
CA ILE A 163 10.93 6.76 14.88
C ILE A 163 10.65 5.68 13.86
N LYS A 164 9.65 4.86 14.17
CA LYS A 164 9.21 3.76 13.35
C LYS A 164 7.74 3.88 12.99
N PRO A 165 7.38 3.87 11.69
CA PRO A 165 5.99 3.74 11.30
C PRO A 165 5.49 2.30 11.50
N ILE A 166 4.27 2.17 12.02
CA ILE A 166 3.53 0.93 12.13
C ILE A 166 2.14 1.15 11.52
N LEU A 167 1.68 0.21 10.71
CA LEU A 167 0.33 0.18 10.18
C LEU A 167 -0.45 -0.87 10.96
N LEU A 168 -1.55 -0.44 11.58
CA LEU A 168 -2.54 -1.27 12.26
C LEU A 168 -3.63 -1.61 11.25
N ILE A 169 -3.96 -2.90 11.09
CA ILE A 169 -4.96 -3.36 10.13
C ILE A 169 -5.94 -4.28 10.85
N SER A 170 -7.22 -3.97 10.80
CA SER A 170 -8.27 -4.89 11.25
C SER A 170 -8.87 -5.62 10.06
N ASP A 171 -9.42 -6.82 10.29
CA ASP A 171 -10.26 -7.51 9.29
C ASP A 171 -11.71 -6.99 9.30
N GLU A 172 -12.05 -6.01 10.15
CA GLU A 172 -13.35 -5.37 10.19
C GLU A 172 -13.56 -4.47 8.94
N PRO A 173 -14.61 -4.72 8.13
CA PRO A 173 -14.90 -3.91 6.94
C PRO A 173 -15.19 -2.45 7.29
N ILE A 174 -14.72 -1.50 6.46
CA ILE A 174 -15.01 -0.07 6.67
C ILE A 174 -16.52 0.16 6.52
N ALA A 175 -17.11 0.69 7.59
CA ALA A 175 -18.41 1.34 7.59
C ALA A 175 -18.25 2.79 8.03
N ASP A 176 -19.26 3.62 7.80
CA ASP A 176 -19.23 5.04 8.18
C ASP A 176 -18.92 5.20 9.67
N GLY A 177 -17.90 5.99 9.96
CA GLY A 177 -17.44 6.25 11.32
C GLY A 177 -16.65 5.12 11.99
N LEU A 178 -16.33 4.03 11.29
CA LEU A 178 -15.43 2.99 11.79
C LEU A 178 -13.96 3.44 11.72
N GLY A 179 -13.19 3.18 12.78
CA GLY A 179 -11.75 3.41 12.78
C GLY A 179 -11.03 2.63 13.88
N ILE A 180 -9.70 2.59 13.82
CA ILE A 180 -8.88 2.06 14.91
C ILE A 180 -8.49 3.23 15.84
N GLY A 181 -8.49 3.00 17.15
CA GLY A 181 -8.13 4.00 18.15
C GLY A 181 -7.82 3.39 19.51
N ALA A 182 -7.71 4.25 20.53
CA ALA A 182 -7.43 3.86 21.92
C ALA A 182 -6.24 2.90 22.05
N TYR A 183 -5.14 3.17 21.32
CA TYR A 183 -4.01 2.27 21.26
C TYR A 183 -3.01 2.51 22.39
N THR A 184 -2.28 1.46 22.76
CA THR A 184 -1.11 1.49 23.63
C THR A 184 0.04 0.80 22.92
N ALA A 185 1.15 1.52 22.73
CA ALA A 185 2.38 0.97 22.16
C ALA A 185 3.28 0.44 23.28
N ASN A 186 3.62 -0.85 23.20
CA ASN A 186 4.48 -1.52 24.17
C ASN A 186 5.79 -1.91 23.49
N CYS A 187 6.89 -1.43 24.07
CA CYS A 187 8.24 -1.82 23.71
C CYS A 187 8.56 -3.16 24.37
N ARG A 188 8.94 -4.16 23.57
CA ARG A 188 9.25 -5.50 24.07
C ARG A 188 10.72 -5.81 23.83
N ILE A 189 11.31 -6.53 24.79
CA ILE A 189 12.71 -6.98 24.79
C ILE A 189 12.72 -8.51 24.69
N GLY A 190 13.68 -9.05 23.95
CA GLY A 190 13.81 -10.47 23.66
C GLY A 190 13.05 -10.91 22.40
N SER A 191 12.83 -12.22 22.30
CA SER A 191 12.20 -12.83 21.12
C SER A 191 10.70 -12.50 21.02
N PRO A 192 10.18 -12.26 19.80
CA PRO A 192 8.75 -12.12 19.58
C PRO A 192 7.95 -13.36 19.98
N ILE A 193 6.75 -13.14 20.52
CA ILE A 193 5.79 -14.21 20.87
C ILE A 193 5.02 -14.76 19.66
N GLY A 194 5.14 -14.10 18.50
CA GLY A 194 4.40 -14.43 17.30
C GLY A 194 5.13 -13.96 16.04
N LYS A 195 4.51 -14.24 14.88
CA LYS A 195 5.04 -13.80 13.59
C LYS A 195 5.04 -12.27 13.53
N ILE A 196 6.11 -11.70 13.01
CA ILE A 196 6.20 -10.26 12.77
C ILE A 196 6.47 -10.01 11.27
N PRO A 197 5.76 -9.07 10.62
CA PRO A 197 4.60 -8.33 11.13
C PRO A 197 3.33 -9.19 11.17
N SER A 198 2.43 -8.89 12.11
CA SER A 198 1.10 -9.51 12.18
C SER A 198 0.07 -8.58 12.81
N ASP A 199 -1.19 -8.77 12.42
CA ASP A 199 -2.36 -8.16 13.02
C ASP A 199 -3.32 -9.27 13.47
N THR A 200 -3.93 -9.12 14.63
CA THR A 200 -4.90 -10.09 15.17
C THR A 200 -6.10 -9.34 15.71
N TYR A 201 -7.19 -9.39 14.96
CA TYR A 201 -8.47 -8.79 15.34
C TYR A 201 -9.36 -9.81 16.07
N THR A 202 -9.91 -9.41 17.22
CA THR A 202 -10.89 -10.19 17.96
C THR A 202 -12.18 -9.38 18.06
N LYS A 203 -13.25 -9.87 17.42
CA LYS A 203 -14.57 -9.23 17.45
C LYS A 203 -15.12 -9.20 18.88
N SER A 204 -15.74 -8.10 19.26
CA SER A 204 -16.37 -7.94 20.57
C SER A 204 -17.55 -8.92 20.73
N PRO A 205 -17.67 -9.64 21.86
CA PRO A 205 -18.79 -10.55 22.14
C PRO A 205 -20.17 -9.88 22.08
N ALA A 206 -20.24 -8.58 22.36
CA ALA A 206 -21.48 -7.81 22.29
C ALA A 206 -22.04 -7.68 20.85
N ARG A 207 -21.29 -8.15 19.84
CA ARG A 207 -21.62 -8.05 18.42
C ARG A 207 -21.63 -9.42 17.72
N SER A 208 -21.51 -10.50 18.48
CA SER A 208 -21.49 -11.89 17.99
C SER A 208 -22.86 -12.37 17.54
#